data_AF-A0A1Y3E8E3-F1
#
_entry.id   AF-A0A1Y3E8E3-F1
#
_cell.length_a   1.000
_cell.length_b   1.000
_cell.length_c   1.000
_cell.angle_alpha   90.00
_cell.angle_beta   90.00
_cell.angle_gamma   90.00
#
_symmetry.space_group_name_H-M   'P 1'
#
loop_
_entity.id
_entity.type
_entity.pdbx_description
1 polymer ?
#
loop_
_entity_poly.entity_id
_entity_poly.type
_entity_poly.pdbx_seq_one_letter_code
_entity_poly.pdbx_strand_id
1 'polypeptide(L)'
;EIERLRCSAEGIARTLDEFVQNLRETELPNDASTTANILGQMNTFQEDFRIIVRRGFDLLKSVRQADTKPNAEQLSPTRVHNVTSVQRTLLQLEDTEKRFDKFWPTHEFRLQHCLQLRQFEEDFKK
;
A
#
# COMPACT_ATOMS: atom_id res chain seq x y z
N GLU A 1 -3.26 -11.84 -16.44
CA GLU A 1 -3.03 -10.49 -15.89
C GLU A 1 -3.95 -10.14 -14.72
N ILE A 2 -5.26 -10.38 -14.83
CA ILE A 2 -6.22 -10.18 -13.71
C ILE A 2 -5.79 -10.95 -12.46
N GLU A 3 -5.46 -12.24 -12.62
CA GLU A 3 -4.96 -13.06 -11.50
C GLU A 3 -3.67 -12.51 -10.90
N ARG A 4 -2.75 -12.02 -11.75
CA ARG A 4 -1.50 -11.42 -11.29
C ARG A 4 -1.76 -10.15 -10.46
N LEU A 5 -2.69 -9.30 -10.90
CA LEU A 5 -3.09 -8.11 -10.13
C LEU A 5 -3.66 -8.53 -8.78
N ARG A 6 -4.52 -9.55 -8.74
CA ARG A 6 -5.11 -10.07 -7.51
C ARG A 6 -4.02 -10.57 -6.55
N CYS A 7 -3.12 -11.44 -7.00
CA CYS A 7 -2.02 -11.94 -6.16
C CYS A 7 -1.12 -10.80 -5.65
N SER A 8 -0.83 -9.79 -6.48
CA SER A 8 -0.07 -8.62 -6.04
C SER A 8 -0.83 -7.79 -4.99
N ALA A 9 -2.13 -7.57 -5.18
CA ALA A 9 -2.97 -6.84 -4.23
C ALA A 9 -3.10 -7.55 -2.88
N GLU A 10 -3.24 -8.88 -2.89
CA GLU A 10 -3.27 -9.70 -1.69
C GLU A 10 -1.90 -9.69 -0.98
N GLY A 11 -0.81 -9.82 -1.76
CA GLY A 11 0.55 -9.81 -1.24
C GLY A 11 0.87 -8.50 -0.52
N ILE A 12 0.52 -7.36 -1.15
CA ILE A 12 0.82 -6.05 -0.56
C ILE A 12 -0.04 -5.76 0.68
N ALA A 13 -1.32 -6.14 0.67
CA ALA A 13 -2.18 -6.01 1.85
C ALA A 13 -1.63 -6.83 3.03
N ARG A 14 -1.16 -8.05 2.77
CA ARG A 14 -0.55 -8.91 3.80
C ARG A 14 0.74 -8.32 4.37
N THR A 15 1.68 -7.91 3.51
CA THR A 15 2.93 -7.28 3.96
C THR A 15 2.67 -6.07 4.83
N LEU A 16 1.64 -5.29 4.50
CA LEU A 16 1.28 -4.13 5.28
C LEU A 16 0.60 -4.48 6.61
N ASP A 17 -0.28 -5.49 6.63
CA ASP A 17 -0.87 -5.98 7.87
C ASP A 17 0.22 -6.52 8.81
N GLU A 18 1.20 -7.27 8.30
CA GLU A 18 2.37 -7.72 9.06
C GLU A 18 3.19 -6.54 9.62
N PHE A 19 3.45 -5.52 8.80
CA PHE A 19 4.17 -4.33 9.23
C PHE A 19 3.43 -3.58 10.34
N VAL A 20 2.11 -3.41 10.22
CA VAL A 20 1.29 -2.75 11.24
C VAL A 20 1.20 -3.56 12.53
N GLN A 21 1.10 -4.88 12.45
CA GLN A 21 1.14 -5.74 13.64
C GLN A 21 2.48 -5.60 14.36
N ASN A 22 3.60 -5.69 13.63
CA ASN A 22 4.92 -5.49 14.20
C ASN A 22 5.04 -4.13 14.91
N LEU A 23 4.53 -3.05 14.31
CA LEU A 23 4.56 -1.71 14.95
C LEU A 23 3.67 -1.57 16.18
N ARG A 24 2.62 -2.38 16.32
CA ARG A 24 1.74 -2.37 17.50
C ARG A 24 2.33 -3.17 18.64
N GLU A 25 3.01 -4.26 18.33
CA GLU A 25 3.57 -5.21 19.30
C GLU A 25 4.97 -4.80 19.78
N THR A 26 5.67 -3.93 19.04
CA THR A 26 7.02 -3.48 19.37
C THR A 26 7.02 -2.10 20.02
N GLU A 27 7.90 -1.93 21.01
CA GLU A 27 8.25 -0.60 21.52
C GLU A 27 9.05 0.20 20.48
N LEU A 28 9.13 1.52 20.66
CA LEU A 28 9.92 2.37 19.75
C LEU A 28 11.39 1.93 19.73
N PRO A 29 12.06 1.91 18.56
CA PRO A 29 13.45 1.49 18.47
C PRO A 29 14.38 2.36 19.32
N ASN A 30 15.48 1.77 19.79
CA ASN A 30 16.44 2.47 20.64
C ASN A 30 17.65 3.04 19.89
N ASP A 31 17.73 2.87 18.58
CA ASP A 31 18.80 3.39 17.73
C ASP A 31 18.27 4.11 16.48
N ALA A 32 19.08 5.04 15.97
CA ALA A 32 18.70 5.87 14.81
C ALA A 32 18.57 5.02 13.53
N SER A 33 19.41 4.01 13.35
CA SER A 33 19.46 3.18 12.14
C SER A 33 18.16 2.37 11.96
N THR A 34 17.73 1.66 13.01
CA THR A 34 16.49 0.88 13.00
C THR A 34 15.27 1.77 12.79
N THR A 35 15.23 2.95 13.43
CA THR A 35 14.12 3.90 13.26
C THR A 35 14.06 4.41 11.81
N ALA A 36 15.20 4.77 11.22
CA ALA A 36 15.27 5.21 9.83
C ALA A 36 14.88 4.08 8.84
N ASN A 37 15.27 2.84 9.13
CA ASN A 37 14.91 1.68 8.32
C ASN A 37 13.39 1.44 8.30
N ILE A 38 12.72 1.54 9.45
CA ILE A 38 11.24 1.40 9.52
C ILE A 38 10.53 2.47 8.68
N LEU A 39 10.98 3.73 8.77
CA LEU A 39 10.45 4.82 7.93
C LEU A 39 10.70 4.55 6.43
N GLY A 40 11.88 4.05 6.08
CA GLY A 40 12.23 3.67 4.70
C GLY A 40 11.39 2.50 4.15
N GLN A 41 11.07 1.52 5.00
CA GLN A 41 10.19 0.39 4.62
C GLN A 41 8.79 0.89 4.26
N MET A 42 8.23 1.84 5.01
CA MET A 42 6.93 2.42 4.64
C MET A 42 6.98 3.21 3.32
N ASN A 43 8.06 3.94 3.05
CA ASN A 43 8.20 4.65 1.77
C ASN A 43 8.23 3.67 0.59
N THR A 44 8.96 2.57 0.73
CA THR A 44 9.00 1.49 -0.27
C THR A 44 7.60 0.90 -0.48
N PHE A 45 6.91 0.63 0.63
CA PHE A 45 5.55 0.10 0.62
C PHE A 45 4.58 1.03 -0.14
N GLN A 46 4.60 2.33 0.15
CA GLN A 46 3.71 3.31 -0.50
C GLN A 46 3.95 3.37 -2.02
N GLU A 47 5.20 3.22 -2.45
CA GLU A 47 5.53 3.18 -3.88
C GLU A 47 5.04 1.89 -4.54
N ASP A 48 5.28 0.72 -3.92
CA ASP A 48 4.77 -0.56 -4.42
C ASP A 48 3.23 -0.55 -4.55
N PHE A 49 2.56 0.05 -3.57
CA PHE A 49 1.11 0.20 -3.55
C PHE A 49 0.62 1.05 -4.71
N ARG A 50 1.24 2.22 -4.93
CA ARG A 50 0.95 3.10 -6.06
C ARG A 50 1.14 2.39 -7.39
N ILE A 51 2.19 1.59 -7.53
CA ILE A 51 2.46 0.80 -8.75
C ILE A 51 1.35 -0.21 -9.01
N ILE A 52 0.90 -0.95 -7.99
CA ILE A 52 -0.17 -1.96 -8.13
C ILE A 52 -1.49 -1.30 -8.50
N VAL A 53 -1.86 -0.20 -7.83
CA VAL A 53 -3.07 0.56 -8.12
C VAL A 53 -3.06 1.06 -9.57
N ARG A 54 -1.95 1.67 -10.02
CA ARG A 54 -1.79 2.13 -11.41
C ARG A 54 -1.96 0.97 -12.40
N ARG A 55 -1.30 -0.17 -12.15
CA ARG A 55 -1.46 -1.38 -12.98
C ARG A 55 -2.91 -1.85 -13.03
N GLY A 56 -3.65 -1.75 -11.93
CA GLY A 56 -5.07 -2.08 -11.87
C GLY A 56 -5.93 -1.17 -12.75
N PHE A 57 -5.68 0.14 -12.74
CA PHE A 57 -6.37 1.09 -13.62
C PHE A 57 -6.02 0.89 -15.10
N ASP A 58 -4.74 0.65 -15.42
CA ASP A 58 -4.29 0.37 -16.78
C ASP A 58 -4.92 -0.94 -17.31
N LEU A 59 -4.97 -1.98 -16.48
CA LEU A 59 -5.63 -3.24 -16.80
C LEU A 59 -7.14 -3.05 -16.98
N LEU A 60 -7.79 -2.24 -16.13
CA LEU A 60 -9.21 -1.95 -16.26
C LEU A 60 -9.53 -1.27 -17.60
N LYS A 61 -8.69 -0.32 -18.03
CA LYS A 61 -8.80 0.32 -19.35
C LYS A 61 -8.64 -0.70 -20.47
N SER A 62 -7.62 -1.56 -20.38
CA SER A 62 -7.35 -2.63 -21.36
C SER A 62 -8.53 -3.62 -21.49
N VAL A 63 -9.06 -4.12 -20.37
CA VAL A 63 -10.19 -5.07 -20.36
C VAL A 63 -11.47 -4.45 -20.93
N ARG A 64 -11.67 -3.14 -20.72
CA ARG A 64 -12.79 -2.38 -21.30
C ARG A 64 -12.63 -2.14 -22.80
N GLN A 65 -11.42 -2.08 -23.34
CA GLN A 65 -11.13 -1.72 -24.74
C GLN A 65 -11.82 -0.41 -25.19
N ALA A 66 -12.03 0.50 -24.24
CA ALA A 66 -12.71 1.76 -24.46
C ALA A 66 -12.11 2.81 -23.52
N ASP A 67 -11.94 4.03 -24.02
CA ASP A 67 -11.50 5.16 -23.20
C ASP A 67 -12.58 5.63 -22.22
N THR A 68 -13.86 5.38 -22.54
CA THR A 68 -15.01 5.67 -21.70
C THR A 68 -15.61 4.39 -21.12
N LYS A 69 -16.35 4.49 -20.00
CA LYS A 69 -17.00 3.34 -19.35
C LYS A 69 -18.12 2.82 -20.27
N PRO A 70 -17.98 1.63 -20.87
CA PRO A 70 -19.04 1.07 -21.71
C PRO A 70 -20.23 0.61 -20.85
N ASN A 71 -21.42 0.61 -21.42
CA ASN A 71 -22.59 -0.03 -20.83
C ASN A 71 -22.36 -1.55 -20.76
N ALA A 72 -22.93 -2.22 -19.76
CA ALA A 72 -22.78 -3.67 -19.61
C ALA A 72 -23.28 -4.45 -20.84
N GLU A 73 -24.31 -3.92 -21.50
CA GLU A 73 -24.91 -4.44 -22.74
C GLU A 73 -23.94 -4.41 -23.94
N GLN A 74 -22.91 -3.56 -23.89
CA GLN A 74 -21.88 -3.45 -24.94
C GLN A 74 -20.70 -4.42 -24.73
N LEU A 75 -20.71 -5.17 -23.61
CA LEU A 75 -19.65 -6.10 -23.24
C LEU A 75 -20.14 -7.53 -23.35
N SER A 76 -19.26 -8.45 -23.74
CA SER A 76 -19.55 -9.88 -23.62
C SER A 76 -19.62 -10.30 -22.14
N PRO A 77 -20.34 -11.38 -21.79
CA PRO A 77 -20.45 -11.84 -20.40
C PRO A 77 -19.09 -12.04 -19.72
N THR A 78 -18.12 -12.61 -20.44
CA THR A 78 -16.72 -12.78 -19.96
C THR A 78 -16.05 -11.44 -19.68
N ARG A 79 -16.29 -10.43 -20.52
CA ARG A 79 -15.73 -9.08 -20.32
C ARG A 79 -16.36 -8.41 -19.11
N VAL A 80 -17.68 -8.50 -18.93
CA VAL A 80 -18.37 -8.00 -17.73
C VAL A 80 -17.76 -8.63 -16.47
N HIS A 81 -17.56 -9.95 -16.48
CA HIS A 81 -16.91 -10.65 -15.37
C HIS A 81 -15.50 -10.13 -15.08
N ASN A 82 -14.68 -9.99 -16.13
CA ASN A 82 -13.30 -9.49 -15.99
C ASN A 82 -13.24 -8.05 -15.47
N VAL A 83 -14.09 -7.15 -15.99
CA VAL A 83 -14.21 -5.77 -15.49
C VAL A 83 -14.59 -5.77 -14.02
N THR A 84 -15.60 -6.55 -13.64
CA THR A 84 -16.06 -6.66 -12.25
C THR A 84 -14.96 -7.17 -11.32
N SER A 85 -14.19 -8.16 -11.78
CA SER A 85 -13.08 -8.74 -11.02
C SER A 85 -11.99 -7.69 -10.73
N VAL A 86 -11.53 -6.97 -11.76
CA VAL A 86 -10.53 -5.91 -11.61
C VAL A 86 -11.02 -4.77 -10.72
N GLN A 87 -12.29 -4.35 -10.88
CA GLN A 87 -12.89 -3.31 -10.03
C GLN A 87 -12.96 -3.74 -8.56
N ARG A 88 -13.31 -4.99 -8.29
CA ARG A 88 -13.32 -5.53 -6.92
C ARG A 88 -11.92 -5.50 -6.30
N THR A 89 -10.89 -5.89 -7.05
CA THR A 89 -9.50 -5.82 -6.57
C THR A 89 -9.07 -4.38 -6.29
N LEU A 90 -9.46 -3.42 -7.13
CA LEU A 90 -9.20 -1.99 -6.89
C LEU A 90 -9.90 -1.46 -5.63
N LEU A 91 -11.15 -1.89 -5.38
CA LEU A 91 -11.87 -1.53 -4.14
C LEU A 91 -11.17 -2.11 -2.89
N GLN A 92 -10.67 -3.35 -2.96
CA GLN A 92 -9.91 -3.94 -1.85
C GLN A 92 -8.61 -3.17 -1.57
N LEU A 93 -7.93 -2.67 -2.61
CA LEU A 93 -6.77 -1.80 -2.46
C LEU A 93 -7.20 -0.47 -1.79
N GLU A 94 -8.25 0.18 -2.27
CA GLU A 94 -8.76 1.42 -1.65
C GLU A 94 -9.12 1.24 -0.17
N ASP A 95 -9.79 0.14 0.19
CA ASP A 95 -10.11 -0.18 1.59
C ASP A 95 -8.85 -0.46 2.42
N THR A 96 -7.84 -1.08 1.81
CA THR A 96 -6.51 -1.25 2.40
C THR A 96 -5.94 0.13 2.70
N GLU A 97 -5.72 1.00 1.71
CA GLU A 97 -5.17 2.36 1.86
C GLU A 97 -5.86 3.17 2.97
N LYS A 98 -7.20 3.25 2.95
CA LYS A 98 -7.98 3.99 3.97
C LYS A 98 -7.75 3.52 5.39
N ARG A 99 -7.51 2.23 5.59
CA ARG A 99 -7.21 1.67 6.92
C ARG A 99 -5.83 2.14 7.41
N PHE A 100 -4.88 2.34 6.50
CA PHE A 100 -3.53 2.81 6.84
C PHE A 100 -3.43 4.32 6.97
N ASP A 101 -4.18 5.09 6.18
CA ASP A 101 -4.25 6.55 6.33
C ASP A 101 -4.72 6.97 7.73
N LYS A 102 -5.50 6.12 8.41
CA LYS A 102 -5.90 6.33 9.81
C LYS A 102 -4.83 5.95 10.82
N PHE A 103 -3.93 5.04 10.48
CA PHE A 103 -2.94 4.46 11.39
C PHE A 103 -1.58 5.16 11.25
N TRP A 104 -1.08 5.29 10.03
CA TRP A 104 0.31 5.65 9.75
C TRP A 104 0.70 7.05 10.21
N PRO A 105 -0.08 8.14 10.00
CA PRO A 105 0.38 9.49 10.33
C PRO A 105 0.83 9.66 11.79
N THR A 106 0.09 9.05 12.72
CA THR A 106 0.43 9.07 14.15
C THR A 106 1.71 8.28 14.44
N HIS A 107 1.90 7.12 13.79
CA HIS A 107 3.09 6.30 13.96
C HIS A 107 4.33 6.93 13.31
N GLU A 108 4.17 7.48 12.12
CA GLU A 108 5.20 8.23 11.40
C GLU A 108 5.73 9.38 12.25
N PHE A 109 4.84 10.19 12.80
CA PHE A 109 5.21 11.31 13.67
C PHE A 109 6.06 10.85 14.87
N ARG A 110 5.65 9.77 15.55
CA ARG A 110 6.39 9.20 16.69
C ARG A 110 7.75 8.67 16.27
N LEU A 111 7.85 8.00 15.12
CA LEU A 111 9.10 7.47 14.59
C LEU A 111 10.05 8.59 14.16
N GLN A 112 9.55 9.64 13.51
CA GLN A 112 10.35 10.81 13.15
C GLN A 112 10.92 11.51 14.38
N HIS A 113 10.10 11.72 15.41
CA HIS A 113 10.57 12.30 16.67
C HIS A 113 11.58 11.39 17.39
N CYS A 114 11.34 10.07 17.40
CA CYS A 114 12.28 9.09 17.92
C CYS A 114 13.63 9.20 17.21
N LEU A 115 13.62 9.25 15.87
CA LEU A 115 14.82 9.37 15.06
C LEU A 115 15.61 10.63 15.40
N GLN A 116 14.93 11.79 15.48
CA GLN A 116 15.56 13.06 15.84
C GLN A 116 16.21 13.00 17.22
N LEU A 117 15.53 12.40 18.21
CA LEU A 117 16.07 12.23 19.55
C LEU A 117 17.32 11.33 19.54
N ARG A 118 17.27 10.19 18.84
CA ARG A 118 18.43 9.26 18.76
C ARG A 118 19.63 9.90 18.07
N GLN A 119 19.41 10.62 16.97
CA GLN A 119 20.47 11.34 16.28
C GLN A 119 21.11 12.40 17.19
N PHE A 120 20.30 13.16 17.93
CA PHE A 120 20.81 14.12 18.90
C PHE A 120 21.63 13.46 20.01
N GLU A 121 21.14 12.36 20.59
CA GLU A 121 21.85 11.61 21.64
C GLU A 121 23.20 11.05 21.15
N GLU A 122 23.25 10.56 19.91
CA GLU A 122 24.49 10.07 19.28
C GLU A 122 25.48 11.21 19.03
N ASP A 123 25.00 12.36 18.55
CA ASP A 123 25.85 13.53 18.30
C ASP A 123 26.38 14.15 19.60
N PHE A 124 25.61 14.12 20.69
CA PHE A 124 26.06 14.61 22.00
C PHE A 124 27.08 13.67 22.68
N LYS A 125 27.09 12.38 22.31
CA LYS A 125 28.06 11.39 22.83
C LYS A 125 29.39 11.38 22.08
N LYS A 126 29.48 12.06 20.93
CA LYS A 126 30.73 12.27 20.17
C LYS A 126 31.56 13.39 20.78
#